data_AF-A0A9P0CPS7-F1
#
_entry.id   AF-A0A9P0CPS7-F1
#
_cell.length_a   1.000
_cell.length_b   1.000
_cell.length_c   1.000
_cell.angle_alpha   90.00
_cell.angle_beta   90.00
_cell.angle_gamma   90.00
#
_symmetry.space_group_name_H-M   'P 1'
#
loop_
_entity.id
_entity.type
_entity.pdbx_description
1 polymer ?
#
loop_
_entity_poly.entity_id
_entity_poly.type
_entity_poly.pdbx_seq_one_letter_code
_entity_poly.pdbx_strand_id
1 'polypeptide(L)'
;MFAAKNCCRMVQAVLGTQVGFGLGFLVPSMIVHDSDDLNSIGADFRTLCWILTIYIIPVATAIIFYFPRYPALPPTIAQAEYRKLQKPTFKEFCSRFSNILKKPGMILLTVAYGINFGSYATFTTFLNQFILQYFENNQKDAGTMGLLSVAVGIVGTILVGIFLDKTHKYKETNVFVCYMTAISMLAMAGAMKMQNMVLTYIACISVGFFVNSYWATGFELGVELTFPSDESTTSGILTAMSQGTGFLVCWAMGPFNKNFGAFWSMITLTTIFLIGAVLTQLVPNIKRRQEEFQKNINEAKDIVMHKV
;
A
#
# COMPACT_ATOMS: atom_id res chain seq x y z
N MET A 1 -23.51 7.04 8.13
CA MET A 1 -23.72 6.91 6.66
C MET A 1 -22.66 7.62 5.82
N PHE A 2 -22.18 8.81 6.21
CA PHE A 2 -21.10 9.52 5.47
C PHE A 2 -19.72 8.84 5.51
N ALA A 3 -19.34 8.20 6.64
CA ALA A 3 -18.06 7.49 6.75
C ALA A 3 -17.96 6.28 5.80
N ALA A 4 -19.03 5.49 5.68
CA ALA A 4 -19.10 4.33 4.77
C ALA A 4 -18.99 4.73 3.29
N LYS A 5 -19.49 5.91 2.91
CA LYS A 5 -19.44 6.40 1.51
C LYS A 5 -18.04 6.86 1.09
N ASN A 6 -17.24 7.36 2.05
CA ASN A 6 -15.85 7.77 1.81
C ASN A 6 -14.87 6.58 1.89
N CYS A 7 -15.11 5.61 2.78
CA CYS A 7 -14.40 4.33 2.83
C CYS A 7 -14.43 3.63 1.46
N CYS A 8 -15.61 3.52 0.85
CA CYS A 8 -15.78 2.92 -0.49
C CYS A 8 -14.95 3.62 -1.59
N ARG A 9 -14.73 4.94 -1.50
CA ARG A 9 -13.92 5.69 -2.47
C ARG A 9 -12.42 5.43 -2.33
N MET A 10 -11.92 5.30 -1.10
CA MET A 10 -10.51 4.99 -0.86
C MET A 10 -10.19 3.55 -1.31
N VAL A 11 -11.09 2.62 -1.02
CA VAL A 11 -11.01 1.24 -1.51
C VAL A 11 -10.95 1.21 -3.05
N GLN A 12 -11.77 1.99 -3.75
CA GLN A 12 -11.72 2.09 -5.22
C GLN A 12 -10.36 2.57 -5.74
N ALA A 13 -9.72 3.55 -5.08
CA ALA A 13 -8.40 4.03 -5.47
C ALA A 13 -7.32 2.97 -5.25
N VAL A 14 -7.35 2.28 -4.10
CA VAL A 14 -6.41 1.19 -3.79
C VAL A 14 -6.58 0.03 -4.77
N LEU A 15 -7.80 -0.33 -5.15
CA LEU A 15 -8.07 -1.38 -6.13
C LEU A 15 -7.38 -1.11 -7.48
N GLY A 16 -7.41 0.14 -7.97
CA GLY A 16 -6.71 0.51 -9.20
C GLY A 16 -5.20 0.28 -9.12
N THR A 17 -4.59 0.66 -7.99
CA THR A 17 -3.16 0.41 -7.74
C THR A 17 -2.84 -1.08 -7.67
N GLN A 18 -3.70 -1.89 -7.04
CA GLN A 18 -3.50 -3.34 -6.95
C GLN A 18 -3.59 -4.03 -8.31
N VAL A 19 -4.55 -3.65 -9.15
CA VAL A 19 -4.65 -4.16 -10.53
C VAL A 19 -3.40 -3.79 -11.33
N GLY A 20 -2.88 -2.57 -11.15
CA GLY A 20 -1.61 -2.14 -11.74
C GLY A 20 -0.43 -3.02 -11.32
N PHE A 21 -0.30 -3.37 -10.03
CA PHE A 21 0.74 -4.28 -9.56
C PHE A 21 0.61 -5.68 -10.18
N GLY A 22 -0.60 -6.22 -10.27
CA GLY A 22 -0.85 -7.52 -10.93
C GLY A 22 -0.44 -7.53 -12.40
N LEU A 23 -0.80 -6.50 -13.16
CA LEU A 23 -0.35 -6.33 -14.55
C LEU A 23 1.17 -6.16 -14.63
N GLY A 24 1.78 -5.47 -13.66
CA GLY A 24 3.22 -5.27 -13.56
C GLY A 24 4.03 -6.54 -13.32
N PHE A 25 3.43 -7.61 -12.80
CA PHE A 25 4.08 -8.93 -12.76
C PHE A 25 3.98 -9.65 -14.10
N LEU A 26 2.81 -9.59 -14.74
CA LEU A 26 2.50 -10.38 -15.93
C LEU A 26 3.19 -9.82 -17.17
N VAL A 27 3.08 -8.52 -17.41
CA VAL A 27 3.53 -7.87 -18.65
C VAL A 27 5.05 -7.98 -18.85
N PRO A 28 5.92 -7.68 -17.86
CA PRO A 28 7.36 -7.86 -18.04
C PRO A 28 7.77 -9.31 -18.21
N SER A 29 7.15 -10.24 -17.46
CA SER A 29 7.48 -11.67 -17.53
C SER A 29 7.12 -12.34 -18.87
N MET A 30 6.16 -11.78 -19.61
CA MET A 30 5.77 -12.26 -20.94
C MET A 30 6.61 -11.65 -22.06
N ILE A 31 7.17 -10.45 -21.84
CA ILE A 31 7.87 -9.69 -22.88
C ILE A 31 9.38 -9.93 -22.80
N VAL A 32 9.95 -9.95 -21.60
CA VAL A 32 11.39 -10.11 -21.37
C VAL A 32 11.69 -11.58 -21.18
N HIS A 33 12.35 -12.19 -22.18
CA HIS A 33 12.80 -13.57 -22.09
C HIS A 33 14.25 -13.61 -21.59
N ASP A 34 14.56 -14.53 -20.67
CA ASP A 34 15.94 -14.77 -20.26
C ASP A 34 16.75 -15.24 -21.49
N SER A 35 17.78 -14.46 -21.84
CA SER A 35 18.68 -14.73 -22.96
C SER A 35 20.11 -14.34 -22.56
N ASP A 36 21.10 -15.08 -23.05
CA ASP A 36 22.51 -14.86 -22.66
C ASP A 36 23.11 -13.55 -23.24
N ASP A 37 22.42 -12.90 -24.19
CA ASP A 37 22.85 -11.65 -24.81
C ASP A 37 22.20 -10.41 -24.17
N LEU A 38 23.03 -9.60 -23.51
CA LEU A 38 22.66 -8.30 -22.92
C LEU A 38 21.97 -7.36 -23.90
N ASN A 39 22.30 -7.44 -25.20
CA ASN A 39 21.67 -6.60 -26.21
C ASN A 39 20.22 -7.00 -26.49
N SER A 40 19.91 -8.29 -26.44
CA SER A 40 18.55 -8.82 -26.59
C SER A 40 17.69 -8.42 -25.40
N ILE A 41 18.21 -8.58 -24.18
CA ILE A 41 17.54 -8.13 -22.95
C ILE A 41 17.25 -6.62 -23.00
N GLY A 42 18.24 -5.82 -23.43
CA GLY A 42 18.08 -4.38 -23.59
C GLY A 42 17.00 -3.99 -24.60
N ALA A 43 16.88 -4.73 -25.71
CA ALA A 43 15.84 -4.53 -26.72
C ALA A 43 14.44 -4.87 -26.18
N ASP A 44 14.31 -5.95 -25.41
CA ASP A 44 13.05 -6.35 -24.78
C ASP A 44 12.60 -5.33 -23.73
N PHE A 45 13.50 -4.86 -22.86
CA PHE A 45 13.20 -3.77 -21.93
C PHE A 45 12.81 -2.48 -22.63
N ARG A 46 13.48 -2.13 -23.74
CA ARG A 46 13.13 -0.96 -24.53
C ARG A 46 11.73 -1.09 -25.13
N THR A 47 11.37 -2.29 -25.60
CA THR A 47 10.03 -2.59 -26.14
C THR A 47 8.97 -2.48 -25.04
N LEU A 48 9.23 -3.04 -23.86
CA LEU A 48 8.38 -2.90 -22.66
C LEU A 48 8.14 -1.43 -22.31
N CYS A 49 9.20 -0.61 -22.23
CA CYS A 49 9.09 0.81 -21.92
C CYS A 49 8.28 1.59 -22.97
N TRP A 50 8.44 1.29 -24.26
CA TRP A 50 7.67 1.92 -25.33
C TRP A 50 6.19 1.56 -25.26
N ILE A 51 5.84 0.30 -25.03
CA ILE A 51 4.46 -0.15 -24.86
C ILE A 51 3.79 0.58 -23.69
N LEU A 52 4.46 0.65 -22.54
CA LEU A 52 3.96 1.38 -21.37
C LEU A 52 3.77 2.87 -21.68
N THR A 53 4.71 3.48 -22.40
CA THR A 53 4.64 4.90 -22.79
C THR A 53 3.44 5.17 -23.69
N ILE A 54 3.25 4.35 -24.73
CA ILE A 54 2.12 4.46 -25.66
C ILE A 54 0.78 4.29 -24.94
N TYR A 55 0.73 3.46 -23.89
CA TYR A 55 -0.48 3.27 -23.08
C TYR A 55 -0.74 4.43 -22.10
N ILE A 56 0.31 4.95 -21.44
CA ILE A 56 0.17 5.98 -20.39
C ILE A 56 -0.15 7.36 -20.97
N ILE A 57 0.44 7.74 -22.12
CA ILE A 57 0.22 9.06 -22.75
C ILE A 57 -1.26 9.38 -23.00
N PRO A 58 -2.07 8.53 -23.67
CA PRO A 58 -3.47 8.83 -23.92
C PRO A 58 -4.30 8.88 -22.64
N VAL A 59 -4.01 8.03 -21.65
CA VAL A 59 -4.69 8.05 -20.34
C VAL A 59 -4.38 9.35 -19.59
N ALA A 60 -3.10 9.75 -19.53
CA ALA A 60 -2.68 11.00 -18.90
C ALA A 60 -3.30 12.22 -19.61
N THR A 61 -3.34 12.20 -20.94
CA THR A 61 -3.99 13.23 -21.76
C THR A 61 -5.48 13.31 -21.45
N ALA A 62 -6.19 12.18 -21.44
CA ALA A 62 -7.59 12.12 -21.07
C ALA A 62 -7.85 12.66 -19.66
N ILE A 63 -6.98 12.37 -18.69
CA ILE A 63 -7.11 12.91 -17.33
C ILE A 63 -6.99 14.45 -17.32
N ILE A 64 -6.00 14.99 -18.04
CA ILE A 64 -5.75 16.44 -18.08
C ILE A 64 -6.92 17.20 -18.75
N PHE A 65 -7.49 16.65 -19.83
CA PHE A 65 -8.51 17.33 -20.62
C PHE A 65 -9.96 17.03 -20.19
N TYR A 66 -10.24 15.83 -19.68
CA TYR A 66 -11.61 15.36 -19.40
C TYR A 66 -12.00 15.46 -17.92
N PHE A 67 -11.07 15.26 -16.98
CA PHE A 67 -11.43 15.27 -15.56
C PHE A 67 -11.42 16.70 -14.98
N PRO A 68 -12.55 17.18 -14.44
CA PRO A 68 -12.60 18.49 -13.82
C PRO A 68 -11.66 18.54 -12.61
N ARG A 69 -10.91 19.63 -12.49
CA ARG A 69 -9.89 19.87 -11.45
C ARG A 69 -10.39 19.67 -10.01
N TYR A 70 -11.70 19.77 -9.79
CA TYR A 70 -12.37 19.46 -8.52
C TYR A 70 -13.75 18.84 -8.77
N PRO A 71 -14.17 17.82 -8.00
CA PRO A 71 -15.55 17.32 -8.06
C PRO A 71 -16.53 18.41 -7.63
N ALA A 72 -17.70 18.51 -8.27
CA ALA A 72 -18.69 19.57 -8.01
C ALA A 72 -19.13 19.65 -6.54
N LEU A 73 -19.15 18.53 -5.82
CA LEU A 73 -19.48 18.46 -4.39
C LEU A 73 -18.25 18.04 -3.57
N PRO A 74 -17.94 18.72 -2.45
CA PRO A 74 -16.85 18.31 -1.56
C PRO A 74 -17.15 16.94 -0.92
N PRO A 75 -16.25 15.94 -1.04
CA PRO A 75 -16.40 14.62 -0.43
C PRO A 75 -16.53 14.62 1.11
N THR A 76 -15.96 15.63 1.79
CA THR A 76 -15.81 15.64 3.26
C THR A 76 -16.04 17.05 3.83
N ILE A 77 -16.53 17.15 5.08
CA ILE A 77 -16.79 18.42 5.79
C ILE A 77 -15.50 19.27 5.87
N ALA A 78 -14.35 18.64 6.14
CA ALA A 78 -13.05 19.30 6.13
C ALA A 78 -12.70 19.90 4.75
N GLN A 79 -13.03 19.21 3.65
CA GLN A 79 -12.87 19.73 2.29
C GLN A 79 -13.91 20.81 1.94
N ALA A 80 -15.09 20.78 2.56
CA ALA A 80 -16.11 21.81 2.39
C ALA A 80 -15.70 23.12 3.10
N GLU A 81 -15.11 23.04 4.30
CA GLU A 81 -14.50 24.19 4.98
C GLU A 81 -13.24 24.67 4.26
N TYR A 82 -12.40 23.77 3.76
CA TYR A 82 -11.22 24.10 2.97
C TYR A 82 -11.55 24.80 1.65
N ARG A 83 -12.69 24.46 1.01
CA ARG A 83 -13.19 25.18 -0.16
C ARG A 83 -13.77 26.56 0.17
N LYS A 84 -14.23 26.77 1.40
CA LYS A 84 -14.71 28.08 1.89
C LYS A 84 -13.55 29.01 2.24
N LEU A 85 -12.43 28.46 2.70
CA LEU A 85 -11.17 29.17 2.84
C LEU A 85 -10.60 29.44 1.43
N GLN A 86 -10.23 30.69 1.15
CA GLN A 86 -9.62 31.10 -0.12
C GLN A 86 -8.52 30.13 -0.59
N LYS A 87 -8.36 29.96 -1.91
CA LYS A 87 -7.32 29.11 -2.54
C LYS A 87 -5.99 29.26 -1.77
N PRO A 88 -5.55 28.24 -1.03
CA PRO A 88 -4.39 28.40 -0.17
C PRO A 88 -3.18 28.68 -1.04
N THR A 89 -2.38 29.64 -0.62
CA THR A 89 -1.13 29.97 -1.31
C THR A 89 -0.20 28.75 -1.19
N PHE A 90 0.68 28.51 -2.18
CA PHE A 90 1.65 27.40 -2.13
C PHE A 90 2.44 27.35 -0.80
N LYS A 91 2.73 28.53 -0.23
CA LYS A 91 3.36 28.69 1.08
C LYS A 91 2.51 28.17 2.25
N GLU A 92 1.19 28.35 2.22
CA GLU A 92 0.26 27.83 3.23
C GLU A 92 0.10 26.32 3.10
N PHE A 93 0.08 25.79 1.87
CA PHE A 93 0.13 24.36 1.60
C PHE A 93 1.42 23.73 2.16
N CYS A 94 2.60 24.29 1.83
CA CYS A 94 3.88 23.83 2.36
C CYS A 94 3.97 23.94 3.89
N SER A 95 3.42 25.00 4.48
CA SER A 95 3.40 25.16 5.95
C SER A 95 2.53 24.09 6.63
N ARG A 96 1.34 23.82 6.09
CA ARG A 96 0.46 22.75 6.57
C ARG A 96 1.07 21.37 6.36
N PHE A 97 1.69 21.13 5.20
CA PHE A 97 2.42 19.90 4.87
C PHE A 97 3.55 19.66 5.88
N SER A 98 4.36 20.68 6.15
CA SER A 98 5.42 20.61 7.16
C SER A 98 4.86 20.37 8.57
N ASN A 99 3.73 20.99 8.94
CA ASN A 99 3.09 20.76 10.23
C ASN A 99 2.52 19.34 10.38
N ILE A 100 2.04 18.72 9.30
CA ILE A 100 1.61 17.31 9.31
C ILE A 100 2.81 16.39 9.54
N LEU A 101 3.92 16.66 8.83
CA LEU A 101 5.18 15.91 8.98
C LEU A 101 5.85 16.10 10.35
N LYS A 102 5.53 17.14 11.11
CA LYS A 102 6.06 17.36 12.46
C LYS A 102 5.29 16.59 13.54
N LYS A 103 4.10 16.05 13.23
CA LYS A 103 3.31 15.30 14.23
C LYS A 103 4.00 13.95 14.49
N PRO A 104 4.37 13.63 15.75
CA PRO A 104 5.15 12.42 16.06
C PRO A 104 4.43 11.13 15.66
N GLY A 105 3.10 11.08 15.80
CA GLY A 105 2.30 9.94 15.34
C GLY A 105 2.32 9.75 13.82
N MET A 106 2.46 10.83 13.04
CA MET A 106 2.53 10.76 11.58
C MET A 106 3.91 10.28 11.11
N ILE A 107 4.98 10.81 11.73
CA ILE A 107 6.35 10.36 11.45
C ILE A 107 6.46 8.86 11.73
N LEU A 108 6.00 8.43 12.91
CA LEU A 108 6.10 7.04 13.31
C LEU A 108 5.28 6.12 12.41
N LEU A 109 4.05 6.51 12.06
CA LEU A 109 3.22 5.76 11.11
C LEU A 109 3.90 5.66 9.74
N THR A 110 4.45 6.77 9.25
CA THR A 110 5.04 6.82 7.91
C THR A 110 6.33 6.03 7.80
N VAL A 111 7.16 6.05 8.85
CA VAL A 111 8.35 5.21 8.94
C VAL A 111 7.95 3.73 9.01
N ALA A 112 7.01 3.37 9.88
CA ALA A 112 6.55 1.98 10.02
C ALA A 112 5.92 1.45 8.73
N TYR A 113 5.02 2.24 8.13
CA TYR A 113 4.35 1.91 6.88
C TYR A 113 5.33 1.85 5.71
N GLY A 114 6.29 2.77 5.66
CA GLY A 114 7.33 2.78 4.63
C GLY A 114 8.26 1.57 4.71
N ILE A 115 8.63 1.13 5.92
CA ILE A 115 9.44 -0.08 6.12
C ILE A 115 8.65 -1.33 5.68
N ASN A 116 7.38 -1.46 6.08
CA ASN A 116 6.54 -2.60 5.72
C ASN A 116 6.25 -2.65 4.22
N PHE A 117 5.81 -1.53 3.63
CA PHE A 117 5.59 -1.42 2.20
C PHE A 117 6.89 -1.71 1.43
N GLY A 118 8.01 -1.11 1.85
CA GLY A 118 9.28 -1.26 1.16
C GLY A 118 9.83 -2.68 1.20
N SER A 119 9.67 -3.36 2.34
CA SER A 119 10.02 -4.78 2.48
C SER A 119 9.17 -5.65 1.57
N TYR A 120 7.86 -5.39 1.50
CA TYR A 120 6.97 -6.12 0.59
C TYR A 120 7.27 -5.82 -0.89
N ALA A 121 7.47 -4.56 -1.26
CA ALA A 121 7.82 -4.19 -2.62
C ALA A 121 9.10 -4.89 -3.08
N THR A 122 10.10 -4.97 -2.20
CA THR A 122 11.33 -5.72 -2.45
C THR A 122 11.06 -7.22 -2.57
N PHE A 123 10.28 -7.79 -1.65
CA PHE A 123 9.87 -9.19 -1.72
C PHE A 123 9.19 -9.54 -3.06
N THR A 124 8.27 -8.69 -3.51
CA THR A 124 7.62 -8.76 -4.82
C THR A 124 8.62 -8.69 -5.97
N THR A 125 9.58 -7.75 -5.94
CA THR A 125 10.61 -7.64 -7.01
C THR A 125 11.48 -8.89 -7.12
N PHE A 126 11.88 -9.45 -5.98
CA PHE A 126 12.74 -10.63 -5.94
C PHE A 126 11.97 -11.96 -6.00
N LEU A 127 10.64 -11.94 -5.98
CA LEU A 127 9.79 -13.14 -5.95
C LEU A 127 10.14 -14.12 -7.08
N ASN A 128 10.28 -13.61 -8.31
CA ASN A 128 10.66 -14.44 -9.45
C ASN A 128 12.05 -15.06 -9.27
N GLN A 129 13.03 -14.29 -8.79
CA GLN A 129 14.38 -14.81 -8.52
C GLN A 129 14.38 -15.86 -7.40
N PHE A 130 13.62 -15.63 -6.33
CA PHE A 130 13.49 -16.58 -5.23
C PHE A 130 12.89 -17.92 -5.70
N ILE A 131 11.84 -17.87 -6.52
CA ILE A 131 11.19 -19.08 -7.03
C ILE A 131 12.13 -19.84 -7.97
N LEU A 132 12.80 -19.14 -8.90
CA LEU A 132 13.72 -19.77 -9.85
C LEU A 132 14.95 -20.39 -9.19
N GLN A 133 15.42 -19.85 -8.07
CA GLN A 133 16.53 -20.42 -7.31
C GLN A 133 16.18 -21.76 -6.62
N TYR A 134 14.89 -22.00 -6.35
CA TYR A 134 14.41 -23.24 -5.69
C TYR A 134 13.74 -24.24 -6.65
N PHE A 135 13.15 -23.75 -7.73
CA PHE A 135 12.43 -24.52 -8.74
C PHE A 135 12.93 -24.12 -10.13
N GLU A 136 13.96 -24.81 -10.62
CA GLU A 136 14.52 -24.59 -11.96
C GLU A 136 13.43 -24.77 -13.05
N ASN A 137 13.39 -23.87 -14.04
CA ASN A 137 12.49 -23.85 -15.21
C ASN A 137 10.99 -23.54 -14.98
N ASN A 138 10.57 -23.13 -13.78
CA ASN A 138 9.17 -22.79 -13.48
C ASN A 138 8.85 -21.28 -13.52
N GLN A 139 9.36 -20.55 -14.53
CA GLN A 139 9.08 -19.10 -14.70
C GLN A 139 7.58 -18.79 -14.82
N LYS A 140 6.82 -19.64 -15.55
CA LYS A 140 5.37 -19.49 -15.71
C LYS A 140 4.62 -19.63 -14.38
N ASP A 141 5.09 -20.52 -13.51
CA ASP A 141 4.49 -20.69 -12.18
C ASP A 141 4.80 -19.52 -11.25
N ALA A 142 6.00 -18.93 -11.34
CA ALA A 142 6.35 -17.75 -10.56
C ALA A 142 5.43 -16.55 -10.86
N GLY A 143 5.20 -16.28 -12.15
CA GLY A 143 4.25 -15.24 -12.58
C GLY A 143 2.81 -15.55 -12.14
N THR A 144 2.40 -16.83 -12.22
CA THR A 144 1.06 -17.27 -11.81
C THR A 144 0.86 -17.14 -10.29
N MET A 145 1.86 -17.47 -9.48
CA MET A 145 1.85 -17.27 -8.02
C MET A 145 1.66 -15.79 -7.67
N GLY A 146 2.44 -14.90 -8.30
CA GLY A 146 2.31 -13.45 -8.09
C GLY A 146 0.92 -12.93 -8.46
N LEU A 147 0.37 -13.37 -9.59
CA LEU A 147 -0.97 -12.98 -10.03
C LEU A 147 -2.07 -13.47 -9.09
N LEU A 148 -2.02 -14.72 -8.65
CA LEU A 148 -2.97 -15.27 -7.68
C LEU A 148 -2.88 -14.55 -6.34
N SER A 149 -1.67 -14.21 -5.90
CA SER A 149 -1.44 -13.43 -4.69
C SER A 149 -2.12 -12.06 -4.74
N VAL A 150 -2.02 -11.35 -5.86
CA VAL A 150 -2.71 -10.06 -6.07
C VAL A 150 -4.23 -10.23 -6.12
N ALA A 151 -4.73 -11.22 -6.87
CA ALA A 151 -6.17 -11.49 -7.02
C ALA A 151 -6.84 -11.81 -5.67
N VAL A 152 -6.23 -12.69 -4.88
CA VAL A 152 -6.73 -13.03 -3.54
C VAL A 152 -6.53 -11.85 -2.58
N GLY A 153 -5.46 -11.07 -2.74
CA GLY A 153 -5.24 -9.84 -2.01
C GLY A 153 -6.34 -8.80 -2.21
N ILE A 154 -6.86 -8.65 -3.42
CA ILE A 154 -8.02 -7.77 -3.70
C ILE A 154 -9.24 -8.22 -2.88
N VAL A 155 -9.52 -9.52 -2.85
CA VAL A 155 -10.62 -10.08 -2.03
C VAL A 155 -10.38 -9.82 -0.54
N GLY A 156 -9.14 -10.00 -0.06
CA GLY A 156 -8.78 -9.73 1.33
C GLY A 156 -8.99 -8.27 1.73
N THR A 157 -8.63 -7.34 0.85
CA THR A 157 -8.83 -5.90 1.08
C THR A 157 -10.32 -5.58 1.28
N ILE A 158 -11.20 -6.18 0.48
CA ILE A 158 -12.66 -6.00 0.59
C ILE A 158 -13.18 -6.60 1.90
N LEU A 159 -12.79 -7.83 2.22
CA LEU A 159 -13.25 -8.52 3.43
C LEU A 159 -12.81 -7.80 4.71
N VAL A 160 -11.54 -7.40 4.78
CA VAL A 160 -11.00 -6.65 5.92
C VAL A 160 -11.62 -5.25 5.98
N GLY A 161 -11.87 -4.59 4.85
CA GLY A 161 -12.61 -3.33 4.79
C GLY A 161 -14.01 -3.44 5.40
N ILE A 162 -14.80 -4.45 5.00
CA ILE A 162 -16.14 -4.72 5.57
C ILE A 162 -16.05 -5.01 7.08
N PHE A 163 -15.02 -5.75 7.51
CA PHE A 163 -14.80 -6.03 8.93
C PHE A 163 -14.45 -4.77 9.73
N LEU A 164 -13.66 -3.87 9.14
CA LEU A 164 -13.28 -2.59 9.74
C LEU A 164 -14.46 -1.63 9.85
N ASP A 165 -15.32 -1.62 8.83
CA ASP A 165 -16.57 -0.85 8.83
C ASP A 165 -17.51 -1.27 9.97
N LYS A 166 -17.49 -2.54 10.39
CA LYS A 166 -18.30 -3.04 11.51
C LYS A 166 -17.65 -2.84 12.88
N THR A 167 -16.34 -3.04 12.97
CA THR A 167 -15.63 -3.04 14.27
C THR A 167 -15.14 -1.65 14.67
N HIS A 168 -14.86 -0.77 13.70
CA HIS A 168 -14.25 0.55 13.92
C HIS A 168 -12.94 0.50 14.73
N LYS A 169 -12.23 -0.64 14.69
CA LYS A 169 -10.99 -0.91 15.41
C LYS A 169 -9.76 -0.89 14.49
N TYR A 170 -9.55 0.25 13.83
CA TYR A 170 -8.50 0.44 12.81
C TYR A 170 -7.09 0.02 13.27
N LYS A 171 -6.65 0.43 14.47
CA LYS A 171 -5.31 0.10 14.98
C LYS A 171 -5.14 -1.41 15.26
N GLU A 172 -6.08 -2.02 15.98
CA GLU A 172 -5.99 -3.44 16.35
C GLU A 172 -5.96 -4.32 15.11
N THR A 173 -6.82 -4.03 14.12
CA THR A 173 -6.83 -4.79 12.87
C THR A 173 -5.57 -4.56 12.04
N ASN A 174 -5.06 -3.33 11.94
CA ASN A 174 -3.83 -3.05 11.21
C ASN A 174 -2.64 -3.82 11.81
N VAL A 175 -2.51 -3.81 13.14
CA VAL A 175 -1.47 -4.57 13.85
C VAL A 175 -1.63 -6.08 13.63
N PHE A 176 -2.85 -6.60 13.76
CA PHE A 176 -3.14 -8.03 13.54
C PHE A 176 -2.77 -8.48 12.13
N VAL A 177 -3.20 -7.72 11.12
CA VAL A 177 -2.89 -8.03 9.71
C VAL A 177 -1.38 -7.95 9.45
N CYS A 178 -0.69 -6.98 10.05
CA CYS A 178 0.76 -6.86 9.94
C CYS A 178 1.50 -8.09 10.50
N TYR A 179 1.12 -8.59 11.67
CA TYR A 179 1.70 -9.84 12.21
C TYR A 179 1.36 -11.06 11.36
N MET A 180 0.12 -11.16 10.87
CA MET A 180 -0.28 -12.26 9.98
C MET A 180 0.51 -12.24 8.66
N THR A 181 0.80 -11.07 8.11
CA THR A 181 1.71 -10.92 6.96
C THR A 181 3.12 -11.42 7.29
N ALA A 182 3.68 -11.05 8.43
CA ALA A 182 5.02 -11.51 8.79
C ALA A 182 5.08 -13.05 8.96
N ILE A 183 4.05 -13.63 9.58
CA ILE A 183 3.92 -15.09 9.73
C ILE A 183 3.80 -15.76 8.36
N SER A 184 3.01 -15.21 7.43
CA SER A 184 2.89 -15.79 6.09
C SER A 184 4.18 -15.67 5.28
N MET A 185 4.94 -14.59 5.42
CA MET A 185 6.28 -14.46 4.81
C MET A 185 7.27 -15.48 5.38
N LEU A 186 7.27 -15.72 6.69
CA LEU A 186 8.07 -16.79 7.31
C LEU A 186 7.63 -18.18 6.84
N ALA A 187 6.32 -18.43 6.79
CA ALA A 187 5.77 -19.69 6.29
C ALA A 187 6.19 -19.95 4.85
N MET A 188 6.24 -18.90 4.03
CA MET A 188 6.72 -18.98 2.65
C MET A 188 8.22 -19.30 2.58
N ALA A 189 9.06 -18.67 3.41
CA ALA A 189 10.48 -19.00 3.49
C ALA A 189 10.71 -20.46 3.90
N GLY A 190 9.90 -20.96 4.85
CA GLY A 190 9.89 -22.37 5.25
C GLY A 190 9.43 -23.30 4.12
N ALA A 191 8.37 -22.94 3.42
CA ALA A 191 7.82 -23.72 2.30
C ALA A 191 8.83 -23.88 1.15
N MET A 192 9.56 -22.82 0.82
CA MET A 192 10.62 -22.87 -0.19
C MET A 192 11.77 -23.77 0.25
N LYS A 193 12.18 -23.71 1.53
CA LYS A 193 13.22 -24.60 2.07
C LYS A 193 12.84 -26.08 1.99
N MET A 194 11.55 -26.40 2.11
CA MET A 194 11.03 -27.76 1.95
C MET A 194 10.87 -28.19 0.49
N GLN A 195 11.13 -27.29 -0.48
CA GLN A 195 10.92 -27.51 -1.92
C GLN A 195 9.51 -28.04 -2.27
N ASN A 196 8.50 -27.69 -1.46
CA ASN A 196 7.12 -28.08 -1.71
C ASN A 196 6.40 -26.96 -2.47
N MET A 197 6.12 -27.22 -3.76
CA MET A 197 5.50 -26.26 -4.66
C MET A 197 4.09 -25.86 -4.21
N VAL A 198 3.28 -26.82 -3.76
CA VAL A 198 1.90 -26.56 -3.29
C VAL A 198 1.90 -25.69 -2.04
N LEU A 199 2.79 -25.99 -1.09
CA LEU A 199 2.90 -25.21 0.14
C LEU A 199 3.38 -23.78 -0.15
N THR A 200 4.28 -23.61 -1.13
CA THR A 200 4.75 -22.30 -1.59
C THR A 200 3.63 -21.50 -2.25
N TYR A 201 2.76 -22.14 -3.04
CA TYR A 201 1.56 -21.52 -3.62
C TYR A 201 0.62 -20.99 -2.52
N ILE A 202 0.28 -21.83 -1.55
CA ILE A 202 -0.63 -21.45 -0.46
C ILE A 202 -0.03 -20.30 0.37
N ALA A 203 1.27 -20.39 0.68
CA ALA A 203 1.95 -19.34 1.44
C ALA A 203 1.98 -18.02 0.67
N CYS A 204 2.31 -18.03 -0.63
CA CYS A 204 2.33 -16.82 -1.47
C CYS A 204 0.95 -16.14 -1.57
N ILE A 205 -0.11 -16.94 -1.71
CA ILE A 205 -1.49 -16.44 -1.72
C ILE A 205 -1.85 -15.82 -0.36
N SER A 206 -1.46 -16.46 0.75
CA SER A 206 -1.71 -15.94 2.09
C SER A 206 -0.97 -14.62 2.35
N VAL A 207 0.27 -14.47 1.85
CA VAL A 207 1.03 -13.21 1.92
C VAL A 207 0.25 -12.10 1.21
N GLY A 208 -0.22 -12.34 -0.03
CA GLY A 208 -0.99 -11.35 -0.79
C GLY A 208 -2.29 -10.92 -0.11
N PHE A 209 -3.02 -11.87 0.48
CA PHE A 209 -4.23 -11.61 1.25
C PHE A 209 -4.00 -10.60 2.38
N PHE A 210 -3.00 -10.87 3.23
CA PHE A 210 -2.74 -10.04 4.41
C PHE A 210 -2.05 -8.72 4.04
N VAL A 211 -1.09 -8.71 3.10
CA VAL A 211 -0.41 -7.47 2.71
C VAL A 211 -1.36 -6.44 2.10
N ASN A 212 -2.24 -6.87 1.19
CA ASN A 212 -3.14 -5.92 0.54
C ASN A 212 -4.16 -5.35 1.54
N SER A 213 -4.56 -6.15 2.51
CA SER A 213 -5.37 -5.71 3.65
C SER A 213 -4.61 -4.72 4.55
N TYR A 214 -3.31 -4.91 4.75
CA TYR A 214 -2.45 -3.99 5.49
C TYR A 214 -2.37 -2.62 4.80
N TRP A 215 -2.29 -2.58 3.47
CA TRP A 215 -2.26 -1.30 2.74
C TRP A 215 -3.53 -0.47 2.96
N ALA A 216 -4.70 -1.06 2.80
CA ALA A 216 -5.96 -0.34 2.99
C ALA A 216 -6.15 0.14 4.43
N THR A 217 -5.92 -0.75 5.41
CA THR A 217 -6.04 -0.40 6.84
C THR A 217 -5.03 0.68 7.27
N GLY A 218 -3.81 0.67 6.72
CA GLY A 218 -2.80 1.67 7.01
C GLY A 218 -3.16 3.07 6.48
N PHE A 219 -3.78 3.15 5.30
CA PHE A 219 -4.28 4.41 4.75
C PHE A 219 -5.40 4.99 5.62
N GLU A 220 -6.35 4.17 6.04
CA GLU A 220 -7.44 4.61 6.92
C GLU A 220 -6.93 5.08 8.29
N LEU A 221 -5.98 4.35 8.87
CA LEU A 221 -5.30 4.77 10.11
C LEU A 221 -4.55 6.10 9.94
N GLY A 222 -3.92 6.33 8.78
CA GLY A 222 -3.27 7.59 8.46
C GLY A 222 -4.24 8.77 8.46
N VAL A 223 -5.38 8.61 7.79
CA VAL A 223 -6.45 9.63 7.73
C VAL A 223 -7.01 9.92 9.13
N GLU A 224 -7.17 8.90 9.96
CA GLU A 224 -7.64 9.03 11.35
C GLU A 224 -6.69 9.88 12.20
N LEU A 225 -5.37 9.72 12.03
CA LEU A 225 -4.34 10.41 12.81
C LEU A 225 -4.09 11.85 12.36
N THR A 226 -4.26 12.13 11.07
CA THR A 226 -4.00 13.44 10.47
C THR A 226 -5.21 14.37 10.45
N PHE A 227 -6.40 13.89 10.83
CA PHE A 227 -7.61 14.71 10.91
C PHE A 227 -7.38 16.03 11.68
N PRO A 228 -7.88 17.19 11.19
CA PRO A 228 -8.76 17.43 10.02
C PRO A 228 -8.02 17.69 8.68
N SER A 229 -6.82 17.15 8.48
CA SER A 229 -6.05 17.38 7.24
C SER A 229 -6.66 16.68 6.02
N ASP A 230 -6.33 17.17 4.82
CA ASP A 230 -6.77 16.57 3.56
C ASP A 230 -6.30 15.11 3.44
N GLU A 231 -7.27 14.23 3.13
CA GLU A 231 -7.07 12.79 2.93
C GLU A 231 -6.06 12.51 1.80
N SER A 232 -6.12 13.27 0.71
CA SER A 232 -5.19 13.18 -0.42
C SER A 232 -3.75 13.55 -0.07
N THR A 233 -3.55 14.51 0.83
CA THR A 233 -2.22 14.91 1.29
C THR A 233 -1.62 13.80 2.15
N THR A 234 -2.42 13.19 3.02
CA THR A 234 -1.98 12.10 3.89
C THR A 234 -1.59 10.86 3.09
N SER A 235 -2.45 10.40 2.19
CA SER A 235 -2.15 9.24 1.33
C SER A 235 -0.96 9.50 0.41
N GLY A 236 -0.80 10.73 -0.09
CA GLY A 236 0.35 11.16 -0.87
C GLY A 236 1.68 11.06 -0.09
N ILE A 237 1.72 11.54 1.16
CA ILE A 237 2.91 11.45 2.02
C ILE A 237 3.26 9.98 2.30
N LEU A 238 2.28 9.18 2.70
CA LEU A 238 2.48 7.76 2.98
C LEU A 238 3.05 7.04 1.75
N THR A 239 2.47 7.27 0.57
CA THR A 239 2.92 6.63 -0.66
C THR A 239 4.33 7.08 -1.05
N ALA A 240 4.63 8.39 -1.01
CA ALA A 240 5.93 8.91 -1.39
C ALA A 240 7.05 8.36 -0.50
N MET A 241 6.83 8.33 0.81
CA MET A 241 7.81 7.80 1.76
C MET A 241 7.98 6.29 1.59
N SER A 242 6.90 5.55 1.38
CA SER A 242 6.93 4.11 1.11
C SER A 242 7.73 3.74 -0.14
N GLN A 243 7.61 4.52 -1.21
CA GLN A 243 8.40 4.28 -2.43
C GLN A 243 9.87 4.59 -2.21
N GLY A 244 10.19 5.64 -1.45
CA GLY A 244 11.57 5.98 -1.08
C GLY A 244 12.24 4.86 -0.27
N THR A 245 11.58 4.38 0.79
CA THR A 245 12.09 3.24 1.56
C THR A 245 12.10 1.95 0.76
N GLY A 246 11.11 1.71 -0.11
CA GLY A 246 11.09 0.55 -1.00
C GLY A 246 12.28 0.51 -1.95
N PHE A 247 12.63 1.64 -2.57
CA PHE A 247 13.84 1.74 -3.38
C PHE A 247 15.11 1.43 -2.57
N LEU A 248 15.25 2.00 -1.37
CA LEU A 248 16.42 1.77 -0.52
C LEU A 248 16.58 0.31 -0.09
N VAL A 249 15.49 -0.33 0.35
CA VAL A 249 15.50 -1.75 0.75
C VAL A 249 15.79 -2.64 -0.44
N CYS A 250 15.19 -2.36 -1.61
CA CYS A 250 15.41 -3.13 -2.83
C CYS A 250 16.87 -3.03 -3.32
N TRP A 251 17.42 -1.81 -3.32
CA TRP A 251 18.81 -1.57 -3.69
C TRP A 251 19.79 -2.29 -2.76
N ALA A 252 19.55 -2.27 -1.45
CA ALA A 252 20.37 -2.98 -0.46
C ALA A 252 20.25 -4.51 -0.59
N MET A 253 19.07 -5.02 -0.94
CA MET A 253 18.82 -6.47 -1.06
C MET A 253 19.40 -7.10 -2.32
N GLY A 254 19.60 -6.34 -3.40
CA GLY A 254 20.22 -6.84 -4.64
C GLY A 254 21.57 -7.56 -4.43
N PRO A 255 22.61 -6.87 -3.91
CA PRO A 255 23.91 -7.51 -3.66
C PRO A 255 23.82 -8.56 -2.54
N PHE A 256 22.94 -8.37 -1.55
CA PHE A 256 22.75 -9.32 -0.47
C PHE A 256 22.24 -10.68 -0.98
N ASN A 257 21.23 -10.66 -1.86
CA ASN A 257 20.66 -11.87 -2.43
C ASN A 257 21.66 -12.64 -3.29
N LYS A 258 22.51 -11.94 -4.03
CA LYS A 258 23.55 -12.57 -4.84
C LYS A 258 24.59 -13.33 -4.01
N ASN A 259 24.92 -12.83 -2.82
CA ASN A 259 25.99 -13.38 -1.98
C ASN A 259 25.49 -14.43 -0.97
N PHE A 260 24.32 -14.23 -0.37
CA PHE A 260 23.79 -15.09 0.71
C PHE A 260 22.65 -16.01 0.25
N GLY A 261 22.09 -15.79 -0.95
CA GLY A 261 21.01 -16.59 -1.52
C GLY A 261 19.61 -16.25 -1.02
N ALA A 262 18.59 -16.78 -1.71
CA ALA A 262 17.17 -16.46 -1.50
C ALA A 262 16.67 -16.67 -0.05
N PHE A 263 17.09 -17.74 0.62
CA PHE A 263 16.61 -18.04 1.98
C PHE A 263 16.91 -16.92 2.98
N TRP A 264 18.17 -16.49 3.02
CA TRP A 264 18.62 -15.45 3.94
C TRP A 264 18.03 -14.09 3.57
N SER A 265 17.85 -13.82 2.28
CA SER A 265 17.12 -12.64 1.79
C SER A 265 15.68 -12.60 2.29
N MET A 266 14.96 -13.73 2.25
CA MET A 266 13.59 -13.78 2.74
C MET A 266 13.49 -13.60 4.27
N ILE A 267 14.40 -14.22 5.02
CA ILE A 267 14.45 -14.07 6.49
C ILE A 267 14.77 -12.62 6.87
N THR A 268 15.73 -12.00 6.20
CA THR A 268 16.08 -10.59 6.46
C THR A 268 14.94 -9.66 6.08
N LEU A 269 14.28 -9.84 4.93
CA LEU A 269 13.09 -9.08 4.55
C LEU A 269 11.96 -9.23 5.56
N THR A 270 11.74 -10.43 6.08
CA THR A 270 10.70 -10.68 7.08
C THR A 270 11.06 -10.07 8.43
N THR A 271 12.34 -10.04 8.78
CA THR A 271 12.83 -9.37 9.99
C THR A 271 12.64 -7.85 9.88
N ILE A 272 12.95 -7.25 8.74
CA ILE A 272 12.72 -5.81 8.48
C ILE A 272 11.21 -5.51 8.54
N PHE A 273 10.37 -6.37 7.97
CA PHE A 273 8.92 -6.25 8.07
C PHE A 273 8.42 -6.38 9.53
N LEU A 274 8.97 -7.31 10.32
CA LEU A 274 8.62 -7.43 11.75
C LEU A 274 9.01 -6.18 12.55
N ILE A 275 10.15 -5.54 12.23
CA ILE A 275 10.54 -4.26 12.83
C ILE A 275 9.49 -3.19 12.50
N GLY A 276 9.05 -3.11 11.24
CA GLY A 276 7.96 -2.22 10.82
C GLY A 276 6.63 -2.54 11.52
N ALA A 277 6.32 -3.82 11.75
CA ALA A 277 5.14 -4.26 12.51
C ALA A 277 5.19 -3.80 13.98
N VAL A 278 6.33 -3.96 14.65
CA VAL A 278 6.53 -3.48 16.03
C VAL A 278 6.43 -1.96 16.11
N LEU A 279 7.04 -1.24 15.15
CA LEU A 279 6.90 0.22 15.06
C LEU A 279 5.43 0.63 14.84
N THR A 280 4.66 -0.16 14.10
CA THR A 280 3.21 0.07 13.90
C THR A 280 2.42 -0.02 15.21
N GLN A 281 2.84 -0.88 16.17
CA GLN A 281 2.20 -0.94 17.49
C GLN A 281 2.42 0.32 18.33
N LEU A 282 3.60 0.91 18.20
CA LEU A 282 3.99 2.14 18.91
C LEU A 282 3.23 3.38 18.40
N VAL A 283 2.58 3.29 17.23
CA VAL A 283 1.75 4.37 16.70
C VAL A 283 0.64 4.70 17.70
N PRO A 284 0.53 5.95 18.17
CA PRO A 284 -0.44 6.31 19.19
C PRO A 284 -1.88 6.11 18.68
N ASN A 285 -2.74 5.51 19.51
CA ASN A 285 -4.12 5.18 19.14
C ASN A 285 -5.07 6.38 19.29
N ILE A 286 -4.76 7.49 18.62
CA ILE A 286 -5.54 8.73 18.77
C ILE A 286 -6.69 8.70 17.76
N LYS A 287 -7.91 8.57 18.25
CA LYS A 287 -9.14 8.49 17.44
C LYS A 287 -9.73 9.88 17.15
N ARG A 288 -8.92 10.79 16.60
CA ARG A 288 -9.28 12.21 16.44
C ARG A 288 -10.56 12.42 15.64
N ARG A 289 -10.76 11.61 14.59
CA ARG A 289 -11.96 11.69 13.75
C ARG A 289 -13.22 11.24 14.50
N GLN A 290 -13.14 10.20 15.33
CA GLN A 290 -14.26 9.78 16.19
C GLN A 290 -14.54 10.81 17.30
N GLU A 291 -13.50 11.40 17.88
CA GLU A 291 -13.62 12.44 18.91
C GLU A 291 -14.32 13.70 18.36
N GLU A 292 -13.95 14.17 17.17
CA GLU A 292 -14.64 15.31 16.53
C GLU A 292 -16.07 14.95 16.09
N PHE A 293 -16.33 13.73 15.62
CA PHE A 293 -17.70 13.31 15.29
C PHE A 293 -18.60 13.27 16.54
N GLN A 294 -18.06 12.79 17.66
CA GLN A 294 -18.76 12.77 18.94
C GLN A 294 -19.00 14.20 19.47
N LYS A 295 -18.01 15.09 19.33
CA LYS A 295 -18.14 16.50 19.69
C LYS A 295 -19.23 17.19 18.88
N ASN A 296 -19.27 16.98 17.57
CA ASN A 296 -20.32 17.54 16.69
C ASN A 296 -21.72 17.00 17.04
N ILE A 297 -21.84 15.73 17.45
CA ILE A 297 -23.11 15.16 17.92
C ILE A 297 -23.54 15.80 19.24
N ASN A 298 -22.61 16.02 20.16
CA ASN A 298 -22.89 16.66 21.44
C ASN A 298 -23.29 18.13 21.24
N GLU A 299 -22.56 18.89 20.43
CA GLU A 299 -22.92 20.27 20.07
C GLU A 299 -24.29 20.34 19.37
N ALA A 300 -24.61 19.39 18.49
CA ALA A 300 -25.93 19.32 17.87
C ALA A 300 -27.05 19.01 18.88
N LYS A 301 -26.80 18.16 19.88
CA LYS A 301 -27.74 17.88 20.97
C LYS A 301 -27.94 19.10 21.87
N ASP A 302 -26.87 19.84 22.17
CA ASP A 302 -26.92 21.05 23.00
C ASP A 302 -27.72 22.17 22.31
N ILE A 303 -27.57 22.33 20.99
CA ILE A 303 -28.36 23.29 20.20
C ILE A 303 -29.85 22.92 20.17
N VAL A 304 -30.19 21.64 20.16
CA VAL A 304 -31.59 21.17 20.20
C VAL A 304 -32.17 21.34 21.61
N MET A 305 -31.39 21.08 22.67
CA MET A 305 -31.82 21.25 24.06
C MET A 305 -32.02 22.72 24.45
N HIS A 306 -31.26 23.66 23.88
CA HIS A 306 -31.43 25.10 24.13
C HIS A 306 -32.56 25.76 23.32
N LYS A 307 -33.20 25.03 22.41
CA LYS A 307 -34.33 25.51 21.58
C LYS A 307 -35.70 25.03 22.07
N VAL A 308 -35.75 24.25 23.14
CA VAL A 308 -36.97 23.81 23.84
C VAL A 308 -37.11 24.60 25.14
#